data_AF-A0A7C5CAA1-F1
#
_entry.id   AF-A0A7C5CAA1-F1
#
_cell.length_a   1.000
_cell.length_b   1.000
_cell.length_c   1.000
_cell.angle_alpha   90.00
_cell.angle_beta   90.00
_cell.angle_gamma   90.00
#
_symmetry.space_group_name_H-M   'P 1'
#
loop_
_entity.id
_entity.type
_entity.pdbx_description
1 polymer ?
#
loop_
_entity_poly.entity_id
_entity_poly.type
_entity_poly.pdbx_seq_one_letter_code
_entity_poly.pdbx_strand_id
1 'polypeptide(L)'
;MSKVPWTYEENDLIVADYFAMLADDLAGRPYNKAEHRRALLPLLNGRTEGSVEFKHQNISAVLKGLGEDWIPGYKPAFNFQTSLIDAVARWLVFNPAWLGRIPKTAAGLREAAPLWVGPAPTLSNQPPPQELEQM
;
A
#
# COMPACT_ATOMS: atom_id res chain seq x y z
N MET A 1 -25.73 5.46 3.73
CA MET A 1 -25.03 4.18 3.42
C MET A 1 -26.08 3.18 2.98
N SER A 2 -25.96 2.60 1.79
CA SER A 2 -26.91 1.57 1.34
C SER A 2 -26.77 0.34 2.24
N LYS A 3 -27.90 -0.15 2.76
CA LYS A 3 -28.01 -1.22 3.76
C LYS A 3 -27.83 -2.63 3.16
N VAL A 4 -27.45 -2.70 1.88
CA VAL A 4 -27.36 -3.95 1.13
C VAL A 4 -26.02 -4.61 1.45
N PRO A 5 -25.99 -5.85 1.97
CA PRO A 5 -24.74 -6.56 2.23
C PRO A 5 -23.97 -6.80 0.93
N TRP A 6 -22.63 -6.82 1.00
CA TRP A 6 -21.81 -7.20 -0.16
C TRP A 6 -21.97 -8.69 -0.44
N THR A 7 -22.27 -9.06 -1.69
CA THR A 7 -22.39 -10.48 -2.07
C THR A 7 -21.01 -11.12 -2.23
N TYR A 8 -20.98 -12.45 -2.35
CA TYR A 8 -19.73 -13.18 -2.60
C TYR A 8 -19.13 -12.79 -3.95
N GLU A 9 -19.96 -12.65 -4.98
CA GLU A 9 -19.57 -12.26 -6.34
C GLU A 9 -19.02 -10.84 -6.37
N GLU A 10 -19.68 -9.89 -5.69
CA GLU A 10 -19.16 -8.52 -5.58
C GLU A 10 -17.81 -8.47 -4.86
N ASN A 11 -17.63 -9.29 -3.81
CA ASN A 11 -16.35 -9.41 -3.10
C ASN A 11 -15.27 -10.02 -4.00
N ASP A 12 -15.58 -11.05 -4.77
CA ASP A 12 -14.62 -11.70 -5.66
C ASP A 12 -14.19 -10.74 -6.80
N LEU A 13 -15.13 -9.99 -7.38
CA LEU A 13 -14.86 -8.98 -8.42
C LEU A 13 -13.94 -7.87 -7.92
N ILE A 14 -14.25 -7.28 -6.76
CA ILE A 14 -13.45 -6.17 -6.23
C ILE A 14 -12.08 -6.63 -5.72
N VAL A 15 -11.98 -7.85 -5.20
CA VAL A 15 -10.68 -8.44 -4.84
C VAL A 15 -9.82 -8.64 -6.08
N ALA A 16 -10.39 -9.16 -7.17
CA ALA A 16 -9.66 -9.33 -8.42
C ALA A 16 -9.17 -8.00 -9.01
N ASP A 17 -10.02 -6.97 -9.04
CA ASP A 17 -9.64 -5.63 -9.50
C ASP A 17 -8.52 -5.02 -8.62
N TYR A 18 -8.62 -5.18 -7.30
CA TYR A 18 -7.60 -4.72 -6.36
C TYR A 18 -6.24 -5.37 -6.63
N PHE A 19 -6.20 -6.69 -6.81
CA PHE A 19 -4.96 -7.40 -7.08
C PHE A 19 -4.36 -7.06 -8.44
N ALA A 20 -5.18 -6.75 -9.45
CA ALA A 20 -4.69 -6.25 -10.74
C ALA A 20 -3.95 -4.93 -10.56
N MET A 21 -4.53 -3.97 -9.83
CA MET A 21 -3.86 -2.71 -9.49
C MET A 21 -2.59 -2.94 -8.64
N LEU A 22 -2.64 -3.83 -7.65
CA LEU A 22 -1.49 -4.12 -6.79
C LEU A 22 -0.34 -4.76 -7.58
N ALA A 23 -0.65 -5.59 -8.58
CA ALA A 23 0.37 -6.16 -9.46
C ALA A 23 1.12 -5.07 -10.27
N ASP A 24 0.40 -4.05 -10.74
CA ASP A 24 1.00 -2.89 -11.40
C ASP A 24 1.82 -2.04 -10.43
N ASP A 25 1.28 -1.76 -9.23
CA ASP A 25 1.95 -1.02 -8.16
C ASP A 25 3.29 -1.67 -7.78
N LEU A 26 3.30 -2.98 -7.54
CA LEU A 26 4.50 -3.76 -7.21
C LEU A 26 5.53 -3.81 -8.36
N ALA A 27 5.05 -3.78 -9.59
CA ALA A 27 5.88 -3.72 -10.79
C ALA A 27 6.37 -2.30 -11.13
N GLY A 28 5.91 -1.27 -10.41
CA GLY A 28 6.19 0.13 -10.73
C GLY A 28 5.55 0.59 -12.05
N ARG A 29 4.52 -0.13 -12.53
CA ARG A 29 3.75 0.27 -13.71
C ARG A 29 2.69 1.29 -13.31
N PRO A 30 2.42 2.31 -14.15
CA PRO A 30 1.35 3.26 -13.88
C PRO A 30 -0.01 2.57 -13.97
N TYR A 31 -0.91 2.91 -13.04
CA TYR A 31 -2.31 2.49 -13.05
C TYR A 31 -3.21 3.65 -12.58
N ASN A 32 -4.48 3.64 -12.98
CA ASN A 32 -5.43 4.71 -12.64
C ASN A 32 -6.58 4.17 -11.79
N LYS A 33 -6.56 4.48 -10.49
CA LYS A 33 -7.60 4.08 -9.52
C LYS A 33 -9.01 4.51 -9.92
N ALA A 34 -9.15 5.67 -10.56
CA ALA A 34 -10.46 6.16 -11.01
C ALA A 34 -10.97 5.37 -12.21
N GLU A 35 -10.07 4.96 -13.11
CA GLU A 35 -10.41 4.12 -14.26
C GLU A 35 -10.86 2.72 -13.82
N HIS A 36 -10.09 2.07 -12.95
CA HIS A 36 -10.47 0.78 -12.34
C HIS A 36 -11.85 0.86 -11.66
N ARG A 37 -12.09 1.90 -10.85
CA ARG A 37 -13.43 2.11 -10.25
C ARG A 37 -14.53 2.26 -11.29
N ARG A 38 -14.32 3.07 -12.34
CA ARG A 38 -15.32 3.26 -13.41
C ARG A 38 -15.61 1.96 -14.16
N ALA A 39 -14.59 1.13 -14.40
CA ALA A 39 -14.75 -0.17 -15.05
C ALA A 39 -15.49 -1.18 -14.14
N LEU A 40 -15.27 -1.10 -12.82
CA LEU A 40 -15.84 -2.03 -11.84
C LEU A 40 -17.30 -1.72 -11.48
N LEU A 41 -17.69 -0.44 -11.38
CA LEU A 41 -19.03 -0.01 -10.95
C LEU A 41 -20.21 -0.68 -11.66
N PRO A 42 -20.21 -0.84 -13.02
CA PRO A 42 -21.29 -1.51 -13.73
C PRO A 42 -21.54 -2.95 -13.28
N LEU A 43 -20.53 -3.60 -12.69
CA LEU A 43 -20.59 -5.00 -12.24
C LEU A 43 -21.06 -5.13 -10.78
N LEU A 44 -21.16 -4.02 -10.04
CA LEU A 44 -21.40 -4.00 -8.60
C LEU A 44 -22.82 -3.53 -8.25
N ASN A 45 -23.86 -4.01 -8.93
CA ASN A 45 -25.27 -3.87 -8.49
C ASN A 45 -25.68 -2.51 -7.89
N GLY A 46 -25.24 -1.39 -8.48
CA GLY A 46 -25.56 -0.04 -8.00
C GLY A 46 -24.77 0.45 -6.77
N ARG A 47 -23.61 -0.14 -6.46
CA ARG A 47 -22.65 0.43 -5.48
C ARG A 47 -22.22 1.82 -5.91
N THR A 48 -21.88 2.65 -4.92
CA THR A 48 -21.33 3.99 -5.14
C THR A 48 -19.80 3.97 -5.18
N GLU A 49 -19.19 4.96 -5.81
CA GLU A 49 -17.72 5.11 -5.83
C GLU A 49 -17.12 5.11 -4.43
N GLY A 50 -17.72 5.85 -3.50
CA GLY A 50 -17.28 5.88 -2.11
C GLY A 50 -17.40 4.52 -1.41
N SER A 51 -18.41 3.71 -1.75
CA SER A 51 -18.52 2.34 -1.21
C SER A 51 -17.41 1.43 -1.75
N VAL A 52 -17.03 1.58 -3.01
CA VAL A 52 -15.94 0.81 -3.63
C VAL A 52 -14.59 1.22 -3.02
N GLU A 53 -14.36 2.52 -2.85
CA GLU A 53 -13.14 3.03 -2.21
C GLU A 53 -12.99 2.56 -0.77
N PHE A 54 -14.06 2.62 0.03
CA PHE A 54 -14.03 2.07 1.39
C PHE A 54 -13.79 0.56 1.40
N LYS A 55 -14.34 -0.17 0.43
CA LYS A 55 -14.12 -1.60 0.30
C LYS A 55 -12.66 -1.93 -0.09
N HIS A 56 -12.01 -1.12 -0.92
CA HIS A 56 -10.55 -1.23 -1.16
C HIS A 56 -9.73 -1.03 0.12
N GLN A 57 -10.13 -0.09 1.00
CA GLN A 57 -9.50 0.06 2.31
C GLN A 57 -9.69 -1.17 3.21
N ASN A 58 -10.83 -1.84 3.11
CA ASN A 58 -11.05 -3.11 3.80
C ASN A 58 -10.13 -4.22 3.26
N ILE A 59 -9.94 -4.32 1.94
CA ILE A 59 -8.99 -5.28 1.35
C ILE A 59 -7.57 -5.01 1.86
N SER A 60 -7.11 -3.75 1.85
CA SER A 60 -5.81 -3.39 2.43
C SER A 60 -5.66 -3.82 3.89
N ALA A 61 -6.74 -3.80 4.68
CA ALA A 61 -6.72 -4.27 6.06
C ALA A 61 -6.60 -5.79 6.18
N VAL A 62 -7.25 -6.55 5.28
CA VAL A 62 -7.06 -8.01 5.18
C VAL A 62 -5.61 -8.33 4.82
N LEU A 63 -5.06 -7.69 3.77
CA LEU A 63 -3.67 -7.91 3.34
C LEU A 63 -2.67 -7.57 4.43
N LYS A 64 -2.85 -6.44 5.12
CA LYS A 64 -2.03 -6.07 6.28
C LYS A 64 -2.08 -7.14 7.38
N GLY A 65 -3.25 -7.73 7.65
CA GLY A 65 -3.39 -8.83 8.61
C GLY A 65 -2.65 -10.11 8.20
N LEU A 66 -2.48 -10.34 6.90
CA LEU A 66 -1.72 -11.46 6.33
C LEU A 66 -0.21 -11.18 6.23
N GLY A 67 0.25 -9.97 6.58
CA GLY A 67 1.63 -9.56 6.39
C GLY A 67 1.98 -9.26 4.92
N GLU A 68 0.98 -9.08 4.08
CA GLU A 68 1.14 -8.77 2.66
C GLU A 68 1.22 -7.26 2.40
N ASP A 69 1.82 -6.89 1.26
CA ASP A 69 1.82 -5.51 0.77
C ASP A 69 0.41 -5.07 0.36
N TRP A 70 0.13 -3.78 0.52
CA TRP A 70 -1.13 -3.16 0.10
C TRP A 70 -0.84 -1.83 -0.61
N ILE A 71 -1.80 -1.38 -1.42
CA ILE A 71 -1.68 -0.11 -2.14
C ILE A 71 -1.67 1.06 -1.13
N PRO A 72 -0.59 1.86 -1.01
CA PRO A 72 -0.46 2.86 0.05
C PRO A 72 -1.60 3.89 0.14
N GLY A 73 -2.19 4.23 -1.01
CA GLY A 73 -3.32 5.18 -1.07
C GLY A 73 -4.66 4.62 -0.58
N TYR A 74 -4.77 3.31 -0.31
CA TYR A 74 -5.94 2.69 0.32
C TYR A 74 -5.59 2.32 1.75
N LYS A 75 -5.68 3.29 2.67
CA LYS A 75 -5.36 3.09 4.08
C LYS A 75 -6.21 1.95 4.68
N PRO A 76 -5.60 0.95 5.35
CA PRO A 76 -6.32 -0.14 5.99
C PRO A 76 -7.48 0.31 6.90
N ALA A 77 -8.69 -0.17 6.62
CA ALA A 77 -9.88 0.00 7.46
C ALA A 77 -10.41 -1.37 7.92
N PHE A 78 -10.35 -1.66 9.23
CA PHE A 78 -10.60 -3.00 9.79
C PHE A 78 -12.08 -3.36 10.01
N ASN A 79 -13.01 -2.46 9.71
CA ASN A 79 -14.44 -2.74 9.81
C ASN A 79 -14.94 -3.44 8.54
N PHE A 80 -14.78 -4.77 8.47
CA PHE A 80 -15.22 -5.58 7.34
C PHE A 80 -15.81 -6.93 7.76
N GLN A 81 -16.59 -7.53 6.87
CA GLN A 81 -17.21 -8.84 7.06
C GLN A 81 -16.22 -9.97 6.75
N THR A 82 -16.36 -11.12 7.42
CA THR A 82 -15.53 -12.32 7.19
C THR A 82 -15.57 -12.80 5.73
N SER A 83 -16.69 -12.59 5.03
CA SER A 83 -16.82 -12.94 3.61
C SER A 83 -15.78 -12.28 2.69
N LEU A 84 -15.21 -11.14 3.11
CA LEU A 84 -14.10 -10.50 2.41
C LEU A 84 -12.78 -11.25 2.61
N ILE A 85 -12.53 -11.77 3.83
CA ILE A 85 -11.36 -12.62 4.08
C ILE A 85 -11.45 -13.86 3.20
N ASP A 86 -12.63 -14.48 3.13
CA ASP A 86 -12.84 -15.66 2.29
C ASP A 86 -12.61 -15.37 0.80
N ALA A 87 -13.01 -14.19 0.31
CA ALA A 87 -12.76 -13.76 -1.06
C ALA A 87 -11.27 -13.58 -1.36
N VAL A 88 -10.52 -12.93 -0.45
CA VAL A 88 -9.06 -12.81 -0.58
C VAL A 88 -8.39 -14.18 -0.55
N ALA A 89 -8.79 -15.06 0.37
CA ALA A 89 -8.25 -16.41 0.46
C ALA A 89 -8.54 -17.22 -0.83
N ARG A 90 -9.78 -17.17 -1.35
CA ARG A 90 -10.13 -17.80 -2.64
C ARG A 90 -9.25 -17.27 -3.76
N TRP A 91 -9.07 -15.96 -3.86
CA TRP A 91 -8.22 -15.37 -4.88
C TRP A 91 -6.78 -15.88 -4.79
N LEU A 92 -6.19 -15.94 -3.59
CA LEU A 92 -4.84 -16.46 -3.39
C LEU A 92 -4.69 -17.94 -3.77
N VAL A 93 -5.71 -18.76 -3.47
CA VAL A 93 -5.74 -20.19 -3.88
C VAL A 93 -5.73 -20.33 -5.40
N PHE A 94 -6.49 -19.49 -6.11
CA PHE A 94 -6.51 -19.50 -7.58
C PHE A 94 -5.28 -18.86 -8.23
N ASN A 95 -4.47 -18.12 -7.48
CA ASN A 95 -3.29 -17.42 -7.97
C ASN A 95 -2.03 -17.82 -7.18
N PRO A 96 -1.61 -19.10 -7.23
CA PRO A 96 -0.48 -19.60 -6.42
C PRO A 96 0.85 -18.91 -6.76
N ALA A 97 1.02 -18.43 -8.00
CA ALA A 97 2.18 -17.64 -8.40
C ALA A 97 2.33 -16.34 -7.59
N TRP A 98 1.22 -15.80 -7.05
CA TRP A 98 1.27 -14.64 -6.16
C TRP A 98 2.05 -14.95 -4.89
N LEU A 99 1.79 -16.10 -4.25
CA LEU A 99 2.47 -16.49 -3.01
C LEU A 99 3.94 -16.88 -3.22
N GLY A 100 4.31 -17.31 -4.43
CA GLY A 100 5.70 -17.64 -4.78
C GLY A 100 6.60 -16.43 -5.04
N ARG A 101 6.05 -15.21 -5.08
CA ARG A 101 6.84 -14.00 -5.28
C ARG A 101 7.63 -13.66 -4.01
N ILE A 102 8.81 -13.08 -4.18
CA ILE A 102 9.55 -12.50 -3.05
C ILE A 102 8.95 -11.12 -2.79
N PRO A 103 8.26 -10.90 -1.64
CA PRO A 103 7.72 -9.59 -1.32
C PRO A 103 8.88 -8.61 -1.17
N LYS A 104 8.78 -7.45 -1.81
CA LYS A 104 9.66 -6.33 -1.47
C LYS A 104 9.14 -5.80 -0.15
N THR A 105 9.60 -6.39 0.96
CA THR A 105 9.23 -5.96 2.30
C THR A 105 9.22 -4.44 2.35
N ALA A 106 8.04 -3.86 2.63
CA ALA A 106 7.90 -2.43 2.85
C ALA A 106 9.08 -1.99 3.73
N ALA A 107 9.78 -0.94 3.29
CA ALA A 107 11.06 -0.44 3.80
C ALA A 107 11.02 0.06 5.27
N GLY A 108 10.40 -0.70 6.19
CA GLY A 108 10.21 -0.41 7.60
C GLY A 108 11.19 -1.14 8.53
N LEU A 109 11.95 -2.12 8.02
CA LEU A 109 13.18 -2.62 8.66
C LEU A 109 14.39 -2.19 7.83
N ARG A 110 14.57 -0.89 7.66
CA ARG A 110 15.93 -0.38 7.41
C ARG A 110 16.55 -0.18 8.78
N GLU A 111 17.65 -0.88 9.08
CA GLU A 111 18.50 -0.45 10.19
C GLU A 111 18.78 1.04 10.00
N ALA A 112 18.63 1.81 11.08
CA ALA A 112 19.04 3.21 11.06
C ALA A 112 20.50 3.23 10.62
N ALA A 113 20.78 3.91 9.50
CA ALA A 113 22.16 4.13 9.08
C ALA A 113 22.92 4.67 10.29
N PRO A 114 24.07 4.07 10.68
CA PRO A 114 24.77 4.48 11.87
C PRO A 114 25.00 5.99 11.80
N LEU A 115 24.45 6.73 12.78
CA LEU A 115 24.71 8.15 12.94
C LEU A 115 26.22 8.28 13.17
N TRP A 116 26.94 8.80 12.19
CA TRP A 116 28.31 9.24 12.39
C TRP A 116 28.27 10.41 13.36
N VAL A 117 28.48 10.13 14.64
CA VAL A 117 28.72 11.15 15.67
C VAL A 117 30.13 11.65 15.46
N GLY A 118 30.29 12.61 14.55
CA GLY A 118 31.51 13.40 14.47
C GLY A 118 31.68 14.26 15.73
N PRO A 119 32.89 14.76 16.01
CA PRO A 119 33.08 15.75 17.06
C PRO A 119 32.14 16.95 16.82
N ALA A 120 31.57 17.49 17.90
CA ALA A 120 30.68 18.63 17.82
C ALA A 120 31.36 19.76 17.02
N PRO A 121 30.69 20.39 16.05
CA PRO A 121 31.26 21.52 15.32
C PRO A 121 31.56 22.63 16.32
N THR A 122 32.85 22.85 16.60
CA THR A 122 33.28 24.02 17.35
C THR A 122 33.09 25.22 16.45
N LEU A 123 32.03 26.00 16.67
CA LEU A 123 31.92 27.36 16.15
C LEU A 123 33.01 28.21 16.81
N SER A 124 34.24 28.09 16.31
CA SER A 124 35.31 29.00 16.67
C SER A 124 35.12 30.27 15.87
N ASN A 125 34.68 31.34 16.54
CA ASN A 125 34.63 32.70 15.99
C ASN A 125 36.03 33.35 15.96
N GLN A 126 37.10 32.55 15.88
CA GLN A 126 38.45 33.10 15.80
C GLN A 126 38.74 33.53 14.36
N PRO A 127 39.23 34.77 14.16
CA PRO A 127 39.70 35.18 12.85
C PRO A 127 40.85 34.26 12.39
N PRO A 128 41.02 34.06 11.08
CA PRO A 128 42.09 33.22 10.56
C PRO A 128 43.47 33.70 11.06
N PRO A 129 44.43 32.78 11.28
CA PRO A 129 45.78 33.15 11.70
C PRO A 129 46.43 34.10 10.69
N GLN A 130 47.01 35.20 11.17
CA GLN A 130 47.68 36.23 10.37
C GLN A 130 49.01 35.77 9.73
N GLU A 131 49.39 34.50 9.92
CA GLU A 131 50.63 33.93 9.37
C GLU A 131 50.57 33.71 7.84
N LEU A 132 49.38 33.82 7.21
CA LEU A 132 49.21 33.70 5.76
C LEU A 132 49.46 35.00 4.97
N GLU A 133 49.73 36.13 5.63
CA GLU A 133 50.01 37.43 4.98
C GLU A 133 51.50 37.78 4.86
N GLN A 134 52.40 36.87 5.28
CA GLN A 134 53.84 37.02 5.09
C GLN A 134 54.38 35.97 4.10
N MET A 135 53.97 36.08 2.84
CA MET A 135 54.69 35.52 1.68
C MET A 135 54.65 36.49 0.51
#